data_AF-A0A1W9SN54-F1
#
_entry.id   AF-A0A1W9SN54-F1
#
_cell.length_a   1.000
_cell.length_b   1.000
_cell.length_c   1.000
_cell.angle_alpha   90.00
_cell.angle_beta   90.00
_cell.angle_gamma   90.00
#
_symmetry.space_group_name_H-M   'P 1'
#
loop_
_entity.id
_entity.type
_entity.pdbx_description
1 polymer ?
#
loop_
_entity_poly.entity_id
_entity_poly.type
_entity_poly.pdbx_seq_one_letter_code
_entity_poly.pdbx_strand_id
1 'polypeptide(L)'
;MEVKKMKKLLWMFLLLPALFIYVSCEDEKEDPPAEITFDAQDSQGNLVVCNYSEMPLALYRGVNLIKKISSSSEDYLVNVPIEESGVSVELRLYRFNDVKDDLNNPDNADVFKKWIIPISDGTEREKRVTWHVKKDASETVSGTLKFNYIGGTEFNVDVFLNNRSGAKLVSLKPGDQYDKIVGIDYGTYTLLYRFWTSDSGTDQGAKELGWIEKLIDDDGEDQDIYVLLNDANQDRMLQVPHWFNVDPNAEKGEIQIKNNNSYPVVIYLNNKQIEEEMIYDGVTQGMSTIIGYGEYTYTVKADSTVAKHFHATKVNQTGKIAEEDFIIKNDEKVVWEIE
;
A
#
# COMPACT_ATOMS: atom_id res chain seq x y z
N MET A 1 -41.04 95.39 -24.20
CA MET A 1 -39.80 94.72 -24.69
C MET A 1 -38.64 95.67 -24.43
N GLU A 2 -38.14 95.68 -23.20
CA GLU A 2 -37.05 94.82 -22.72
C GLU A 2 -35.75 95.07 -23.51
N VAL A 3 -34.82 95.86 -22.95
CA VAL A 3 -33.65 95.42 -22.14
C VAL A 3 -32.50 94.99 -23.05
N LYS A 4 -31.21 95.32 -22.84
CA LYS A 4 -30.44 96.32 -22.08
C LYS A 4 -28.98 95.98 -22.44
N LYS A 5 -28.16 97.00 -22.69
CA LYS A 5 -26.70 97.10 -22.52
C LYS A 5 -25.90 95.82 -22.16
N MET A 6 -24.72 95.65 -22.79
CA MET A 6 -23.38 95.78 -22.15
C MET A 6 -22.29 95.34 -23.14
N LYS A 7 -21.39 96.25 -23.52
CA LYS A 7 -20.10 96.59 -22.87
C LYS A 7 -18.98 95.57 -23.16
N LYS A 8 -18.03 96.06 -23.96
CA LYS A 8 -16.58 96.11 -23.73
C LYS A 8 -15.79 94.79 -23.64
N LEU A 9 -14.71 94.80 -24.44
CA LEU A 9 -13.38 94.24 -24.18
C LEU A 9 -13.35 92.71 -24.08
N LEU A 10 -12.41 91.99 -24.66
CA LEU A 10 -10.98 92.19 -24.47
C LEU A 10 -10.24 91.27 -25.44
N TRP A 11 -9.25 91.82 -26.12
CA TRP A 11 -8.09 91.09 -26.63
C TRP A 11 -7.51 90.15 -25.55
N MET A 12 -7.52 88.84 -25.75
CA MET A 12 -6.50 87.91 -25.24
C MET A 12 -6.74 86.51 -25.80
N PHE A 13 -6.24 86.26 -27.02
CA PHE A 13 -6.04 84.91 -27.54
C PHE A 13 -4.55 84.59 -27.41
N LEU A 14 -4.12 84.18 -26.22
CA LEU A 14 -2.82 83.54 -26.01
C LEU A 14 -2.76 82.90 -24.62
N LEU A 15 -2.25 81.67 -24.60
CA LEU A 15 -1.87 80.83 -23.45
C LEU A 15 -3.02 80.07 -22.78
N LEU A 16 -3.29 78.87 -23.33
CA LEU A 16 -3.73 77.70 -22.54
C LEU A 16 -2.61 77.34 -21.55
N PRO A 17 -2.82 77.40 -20.22
CA PRO A 17 -1.97 76.68 -19.28
C PRO A 17 -2.49 75.26 -19.13
N ALA A 18 -1.56 74.32 -19.17
CA ALA A 18 -1.75 72.92 -18.88
C ALA A 18 -2.49 72.71 -17.54
N LEU A 19 -3.69 72.16 -17.61
CA LEU A 19 -4.39 71.58 -16.47
C LEU A 19 -3.83 70.16 -16.27
N PHE A 20 -2.66 70.05 -15.62
CA PHE A 20 -2.20 68.79 -15.05
C PHE A 20 -3.14 68.45 -13.90
N ILE A 21 -4.06 67.54 -14.15
CA ILE A 21 -4.82 66.87 -13.10
C ILE A 21 -3.81 65.99 -12.35
N TYR A 22 -3.39 66.44 -11.18
CA TYR A 22 -2.79 65.58 -10.17
C TYR A 22 -3.86 64.58 -9.73
N VAL A 23 -3.96 63.46 -10.45
CA VAL A 23 -4.47 62.22 -9.85
C VAL A 23 -3.35 61.77 -8.93
N SER A 24 -3.52 62.07 -7.64
CA SER A 24 -2.78 61.38 -6.59
C SER A 24 -3.16 59.91 -6.70
N CYS A 25 -2.36 59.14 -7.44
CA CYS A 25 -2.21 57.71 -7.18
C CYS A 25 -1.66 57.63 -5.76
N GLU A 26 -2.53 57.53 -4.77
CA GLU A 26 -2.15 56.80 -3.58
C GLU A 26 -1.85 55.40 -4.08
N ASP A 27 -0.55 55.08 -4.20
CA ASP A 27 -0.08 53.71 -4.22
C ASP A 27 -0.64 53.08 -2.94
N GLU A 28 -1.81 52.45 -3.05
CA GLU A 28 -2.17 51.36 -2.16
C GLU A 28 -0.98 50.41 -2.25
N LYS A 29 -0.14 50.45 -1.22
CA LYS A 29 0.84 49.40 -1.00
C LYS A 29 0.01 48.14 -0.87
N GLU A 30 -0.10 47.39 -1.96
CA GLU A 30 -0.53 46.00 -1.91
C GLU A 30 0.35 45.37 -0.84
N ASP A 31 -0.27 45.00 0.28
CA ASP A 31 0.40 44.21 1.29
C ASP A 31 1.06 43.03 0.54
N PRO A 32 2.35 42.74 0.79
CA PRO A 32 2.99 41.60 0.17
C PRO A 32 2.08 40.38 0.37
N PRO A 33 1.89 39.52 -0.65
CA PRO A 33 0.97 38.41 -0.58
C PRO A 33 1.19 37.65 0.72
N ALA A 34 0.12 37.45 1.50
CA ALA A 34 0.20 36.75 2.77
C ALA A 34 1.00 35.45 2.57
N GLU A 35 2.06 35.29 3.34
CA GLU A 35 2.96 34.14 3.19
C GLU A 35 2.16 32.86 3.44
N ILE A 36 2.13 31.96 2.44
CA ILE A 36 1.37 30.73 2.53
C ILE A 36 2.02 29.85 3.60
N THR A 37 1.31 29.66 4.71
CA THR A 37 1.77 28.79 5.80
C THR A 37 1.10 27.42 5.68
N PHE A 38 1.90 26.37 5.56
CA PHE A 38 1.45 24.98 5.63
C PHE A 38 1.51 24.48 7.06
N ASP A 39 0.67 23.50 7.39
CA ASP A 39 0.64 22.95 8.73
C ASP A 39 1.83 22.00 8.92
N ALA A 40 2.25 21.82 10.17
CA ALA A 40 3.18 20.74 10.51
C ALA A 40 2.43 19.40 10.57
N GLN A 41 3.14 18.31 10.26
CA GLN A 41 2.67 16.96 10.53
C GLN A 41 2.41 16.76 12.02
N ASP A 42 1.45 15.91 12.36
CA ASP A 42 1.14 15.59 13.75
C ASP A 42 2.21 14.68 14.37
N SER A 43 2.43 14.77 15.68
CA SER A 43 3.37 13.89 16.40
C SER A 43 2.86 12.45 16.50
N GLN A 44 1.53 12.28 16.44
CA GLN A 44 0.81 11.02 16.40
C GLN A 44 -0.38 11.20 15.48
N GLY A 45 -0.71 10.18 14.68
CA GLY A 45 -1.82 10.23 13.74
C GLY A 45 -2.28 8.84 13.33
N ASN A 46 -3.47 8.79 12.76
CA ASN A 46 -4.16 7.59 12.27
C ASN A 46 -4.21 7.52 10.74
N LEU A 47 -3.78 8.59 10.05
CA LEU A 47 -3.66 8.68 8.60
C LEU A 47 -2.23 9.11 8.23
N VAL A 48 -1.63 8.44 7.26
CA VAL A 48 -0.42 8.89 6.57
C VAL A 48 -0.81 9.30 5.15
N VAL A 49 -0.48 10.53 4.75
CA VAL A 49 -0.66 11.01 3.38
C VAL A 49 0.69 11.04 2.66
N CYS A 50 0.82 10.26 1.59
CA CYS A 50 1.99 10.27 0.71
C CYS A 50 1.64 11.10 -0.54
N ASN A 51 2.04 12.38 -0.54
CA ASN A 51 1.63 13.34 -1.58
C ASN A 51 2.61 13.35 -2.76
N TYR A 52 2.33 12.51 -3.76
CA TYR A 52 3.04 12.47 -5.05
C TYR A 52 2.36 13.34 -6.12
N SER A 53 1.50 14.28 -5.72
CA SER A 53 0.83 15.18 -6.68
C SER A 53 1.69 16.34 -7.16
N GLU A 54 2.85 16.55 -6.53
CA GLU A 54 3.74 17.70 -6.73
C GLU A 54 3.09 19.06 -6.38
N MET A 55 1.90 19.04 -5.76
CA MET A 55 1.13 20.23 -5.42
C MET A 55 0.77 20.24 -3.93
N PRO A 56 0.65 21.42 -3.29
CA PRO A 56 0.10 21.52 -1.95
C PRO A 56 -1.39 21.14 -1.95
N LEU A 57 -1.83 20.48 -0.89
CA LEU A 57 -3.19 19.95 -0.75
C LEU A 57 -3.86 20.48 0.52
N ALA A 58 -5.19 20.55 0.52
CA ALA A 58 -5.99 20.81 1.70
C ALA A 58 -6.87 19.59 1.99
N LEU A 59 -6.68 18.98 3.16
CA LEU A 59 -7.40 17.78 3.61
C LEU A 59 -8.61 18.15 4.45
N TYR A 60 -9.77 17.59 4.13
CA TYR A 60 -11.04 17.81 4.81
C TYR A 60 -11.68 16.51 5.25
N ARG A 61 -12.46 16.59 6.35
CA ARG A 61 -13.47 15.61 6.76
C ARG A 61 -14.81 16.32 6.78
N GLY A 62 -15.71 15.95 5.87
CA GLY A 62 -16.96 16.69 5.66
C GLY A 62 -16.67 18.13 5.22
N VAL A 63 -17.10 19.11 6.02
CA VAL A 63 -16.84 20.55 5.79
C VAL A 63 -15.64 21.10 6.58
N ASN A 64 -15.04 20.28 7.45
CA ASN A 64 -13.98 20.75 8.34
C ASN A 64 -12.61 20.56 7.69
N LEU A 65 -11.86 21.65 7.55
CA LEU A 65 -10.45 21.61 7.20
C LEU A 65 -9.66 20.93 8.32
N ILE A 66 -8.90 19.90 7.98
CA ILE A 66 -8.07 19.14 8.91
C ILE A 66 -6.62 19.60 8.85
N LYS A 67 -6.03 19.67 7.65
CA LYS A 67 -4.64 20.07 7.42
C LYS A 67 -4.41 20.71 6.05
N LYS A 68 -3.51 21.68 6.00
CA LYS A 68 -2.84 22.16 4.78
C LYS A 68 -1.52 21.42 4.62
N ILE A 69 -1.44 20.54 3.64
CA ILE A 69 -0.32 19.64 3.39
C ILE A 69 0.57 20.25 2.31
N SER A 70 1.88 20.34 2.56
CA SER A 70 2.83 20.85 1.58
C SER A 70 3.01 19.88 0.39
N SER A 71 3.62 20.36 -0.69
CA SER A 71 4.07 19.52 -1.80
C SER A 71 5.34 18.76 -1.41
N SER A 72 5.21 17.77 -0.54
CA SER A 72 6.29 16.84 -0.18
C SER A 72 5.83 15.41 -0.43
N SER A 73 6.72 14.60 -1.00
CA SER A 73 6.49 13.17 -1.19
C SER A 73 6.79 12.34 0.07
N GLU A 74 7.17 13.00 1.17
CA GLU A 74 7.41 12.33 2.45
C GLU A 74 6.10 11.94 3.14
N ASP A 75 6.18 10.93 4.01
CA ASP A 75 5.06 10.49 4.85
C ASP A 75 4.58 11.67 5.72
N TYR A 76 3.38 12.19 5.43
CA TYR A 76 2.79 13.27 6.19
C TYR A 76 1.75 12.71 7.18
N LEU A 77 2.09 12.70 8.46
CA LEU A 77 1.23 12.15 9.50
C LEU A 77 0.10 13.12 9.88
N VAL A 78 -1.14 12.62 9.87
CA VAL A 78 -2.36 13.36 10.22
C VAL A 78 -3.16 12.60 11.27
N ASN A 79 -3.59 13.31 12.31
CA ASN A 79 -4.58 12.83 13.26
C ASN A 79 -5.98 13.28 12.85
N VAL A 80 -6.70 12.43 12.15
CA VAL A 80 -8.09 12.68 11.79
C VAL A 80 -8.97 12.45 13.02
N PRO A 81 -9.73 13.45 13.50
CA PRO A 81 -10.63 13.27 14.63
C PRO A 81 -11.78 12.34 14.23
N ILE A 82 -12.01 11.30 15.03
CA ILE A 82 -13.07 10.30 14.79
C ILE A 82 -13.90 10.13 16.06
N GLU A 83 -15.21 9.99 15.89
CA GLU A 83 -16.16 9.83 17.00
C GLU A 83 -16.34 8.36 17.39
N GLU A 84 -16.28 7.47 16.41
CA GLU A 84 -16.45 6.03 16.59
C GLU A 84 -15.44 5.28 15.69
N SER A 85 -14.66 4.40 16.31
CA SER A 85 -13.62 3.62 15.63
C SER A 85 -14.24 2.62 14.64
N GLY A 86 -13.66 2.51 13.44
CA GLY A 86 -14.10 1.54 12.43
C GLY A 86 -15.29 1.99 11.57
N VAL A 87 -15.89 3.15 11.85
CA VAL A 87 -16.88 3.76 10.97
C VAL A 87 -16.18 4.38 9.75
N SER A 88 -16.71 4.11 8.56
CA SER A 88 -16.18 4.70 7.33
C SER A 88 -16.40 6.21 7.32
N VAL A 89 -15.32 6.97 7.13
CA VAL A 89 -15.34 8.41 6.96
C VAL A 89 -14.97 8.78 5.54
N GLU A 90 -15.56 9.86 5.04
CA GLU A 90 -15.19 10.44 3.75
C GLU A 90 -14.14 11.53 3.97
N LEU A 91 -12.95 11.30 3.43
CA LEU A 91 -11.89 12.27 3.33
C LEU A 91 -11.87 12.89 1.95
N ARG A 92 -11.61 14.21 1.89
CA ARG A 92 -11.50 14.96 0.64
C ARG A 92 -10.20 15.74 0.63
N LEU A 93 -9.51 15.71 -0.50
CA LEU A 93 -8.37 16.56 -0.79
C LEU A 93 -8.76 17.54 -1.88
N TYR A 94 -8.41 18.79 -1.67
CA TYR A 94 -8.46 19.85 -2.67
C TYR A 94 -7.04 20.25 -3.01
N ARG A 95 -6.82 20.71 -4.25
CA ARG A 95 -5.59 21.43 -4.56
C ARG A 95 -5.64 22.73 -3.78
N PHE A 96 -4.61 23.00 -2.98
CA PHE A 96 -4.64 24.15 -2.07
C PHE A 96 -4.86 25.47 -2.83
N ASN A 97 -4.28 25.62 -4.02
CA ASN A 97 -4.42 26.81 -4.85
C ASN A 97 -5.85 27.07 -5.35
N ASP A 98 -6.69 26.04 -5.42
CA ASP A 98 -8.06 26.15 -5.92
C ASP A 98 -9.02 26.61 -4.82
N VAL A 99 -8.67 26.36 -3.54
CA VAL A 99 -9.53 26.66 -2.38
C VAL A 99 -8.93 27.67 -1.40
N LYS A 100 -7.72 28.19 -1.65
CA LYS A 100 -7.00 29.10 -0.75
C LYS A 100 -7.77 30.38 -0.41
N ASP A 101 -8.67 30.81 -1.29
CA ASP A 101 -9.44 32.06 -1.11
C ASP A 101 -10.70 31.84 -0.25
N ASP A 102 -11.20 30.59 -0.12
CA ASP A 102 -12.31 30.21 0.77
C ASP A 102 -12.13 28.79 1.35
N LEU A 103 -11.23 28.67 2.34
CA LEU A 103 -10.94 27.40 3.01
C LEU A 103 -12.10 26.85 3.87
N ASN A 104 -13.09 27.67 4.23
CA ASN A 104 -14.18 27.24 5.11
C ASN A 104 -15.38 26.69 4.35
N ASN A 105 -15.46 26.98 3.05
CA ASN A 105 -16.56 26.54 2.20
C ASN A 105 -16.07 26.21 0.77
N PRO A 106 -15.16 25.22 0.62
CA PRO A 106 -14.71 24.81 -0.71
C PRO A 106 -15.86 24.21 -1.52
N ASP A 107 -15.90 24.47 -2.83
CA ASP A 107 -16.89 23.89 -3.72
C ASP A 107 -16.66 22.38 -3.87
N ASN A 108 -17.69 21.56 -3.70
CA ASN A 108 -17.60 20.11 -3.90
C ASN A 108 -17.22 19.73 -5.35
N ALA A 109 -17.43 20.63 -6.32
CA ALA A 109 -16.97 20.45 -7.69
C ALA A 109 -15.44 20.46 -7.83
N ASP A 110 -14.73 21.10 -6.89
CA ASP A 110 -13.26 21.26 -6.92
C ASP A 110 -12.52 20.14 -6.17
N VAL A 111 -13.24 19.10 -5.70
CA VAL A 111 -12.63 17.96 -5.02
C VAL A 111 -11.61 17.31 -5.95
N PHE A 112 -10.34 17.39 -5.58
CA PHE A 112 -9.26 16.76 -6.30
C PHE A 112 -9.26 15.25 -6.07
N LYS A 113 -9.37 14.84 -4.80
CA LYS A 113 -9.44 13.42 -4.42
C LYS A 113 -10.41 13.17 -3.28
N LYS A 114 -11.02 11.99 -3.29
CA LYS A 114 -11.95 11.50 -2.29
C LYS A 114 -11.63 10.04 -1.96
N TRP A 115 -11.63 9.73 -0.68
CA TRP A 115 -11.46 8.36 -0.20
C TRP A 115 -12.44 8.09 0.95
N ILE A 116 -13.19 7.00 0.83
CA ILE A 116 -14.12 6.54 1.86
C ILE A 116 -13.46 5.34 2.54
N ILE A 117 -13.16 5.46 3.82
CA ILE A 117 -12.38 4.43 4.51
C ILE A 117 -12.73 4.34 6.01
N PRO A 118 -12.78 3.14 6.61
CA PRO A 118 -12.76 3.01 8.06
C PRO A 118 -11.39 3.46 8.60
N ILE A 119 -11.40 4.49 9.45
CA ILE A 119 -10.19 4.93 10.17
C ILE A 119 -10.34 4.54 11.64
N SER A 120 -9.24 4.08 12.23
CA SER A 120 -9.13 3.77 13.65
C SER A 120 -8.96 5.04 14.49
N ASP A 121 -9.59 5.07 15.66
CA ASP A 121 -9.36 6.10 16.69
C ASP A 121 -7.96 6.03 17.34
N GLY A 122 -7.29 4.88 17.24
CA GLY A 122 -5.90 4.70 17.64
C GLY A 122 -4.88 5.26 16.65
N THR A 123 -3.77 5.80 17.18
CA THR A 123 -2.66 6.40 16.40
C THR A 123 -1.42 5.50 16.33
N GLU A 124 -1.51 4.26 16.80
CA GLU A 124 -0.41 3.29 16.74
C GLU A 124 -0.09 2.94 15.28
N ARG A 125 1.16 2.59 14.98
CA ARG A 125 1.62 2.41 13.59
C ARG A 125 0.87 1.28 12.88
N GLU A 126 0.44 0.29 13.64
CA GLU A 126 -0.30 -0.89 13.20
C GLU A 126 -1.66 -0.50 12.67
N LYS A 127 -2.33 0.47 13.30
CA LYS A 127 -3.70 0.91 12.98
C LYS A 127 -3.78 2.09 12.00
N ARG A 128 -2.63 2.59 11.54
CA ARG A 128 -2.58 3.70 10.58
C ARG A 128 -2.97 3.24 9.19
N VAL A 129 -3.82 4.01 8.54
CA VAL A 129 -4.10 3.87 7.12
C VAL A 129 -3.19 4.80 6.31
N THR A 130 -2.84 4.42 5.08
CA THR A 130 -1.98 5.23 4.21
C THR A 130 -2.73 5.63 2.94
N TRP A 131 -2.69 6.90 2.55
CA TRP A 131 -3.27 7.39 1.29
C TRP A 131 -2.18 7.86 0.34
N HIS A 132 -2.01 7.17 -0.78
CA HIS A 132 -1.12 7.58 -1.86
C HIS A 132 -1.86 8.44 -2.86
N VAL A 133 -1.42 9.69 -3.01
CA VAL A 133 -2.07 10.68 -3.88
C VAL A 133 -1.16 10.96 -5.07
N LYS A 134 -1.61 10.64 -6.29
CA LYS A 134 -0.83 10.87 -7.51
C LYS A 134 -1.18 12.20 -8.18
N LYS A 135 -0.27 12.67 -9.04
CA LYS A 135 -0.42 13.89 -9.84
C LYS A 135 -1.53 13.78 -10.88
N ASP A 136 -1.51 12.71 -11.65
CA ASP A 136 -2.39 12.50 -12.80
C ASP A 136 -3.43 11.44 -12.45
N ALA A 137 -4.65 11.88 -12.21
CA ALA A 137 -5.76 10.96 -12.10
C ALA A 137 -7.00 11.55 -12.73
N SER A 138 -7.59 10.75 -13.62
CA SER A 138 -8.86 11.07 -14.26
C SER A 138 -10.03 11.04 -13.28
N GLU A 139 -9.91 10.22 -12.23
CA GLU A 139 -10.96 9.98 -11.25
C GLU A 139 -10.71 10.72 -9.94
N THR A 140 -11.77 11.28 -9.39
CA THR A 140 -11.75 11.89 -8.06
C THR A 140 -11.76 10.85 -6.94
N VAL A 141 -12.25 9.63 -7.20
CA VAL A 141 -12.38 8.58 -6.18
C VAL A 141 -11.14 7.69 -6.11
N SER A 142 -10.71 7.40 -4.88
CA SER A 142 -9.68 6.39 -4.56
C SER A 142 -10.33 5.07 -4.13
N GLY A 143 -9.71 3.95 -4.50
CA GLY A 143 -10.01 2.62 -3.99
C GLY A 143 -9.09 2.22 -2.84
N THR A 144 -9.40 1.07 -2.24
CA THR A 144 -8.72 0.56 -1.04
C THR A 144 -8.10 -0.80 -1.30
N LEU A 145 -6.82 -0.94 -0.93
CA LEU A 145 -6.13 -2.22 -0.81
C LEU A 145 -5.99 -2.59 0.68
N LYS A 146 -6.34 -3.83 1.02
CA LYS A 146 -6.20 -4.40 2.36
C LYS A 146 -5.21 -5.56 2.27
N PHE A 147 -4.07 -5.45 2.94
CA PHE A 147 -3.03 -6.47 2.88
C PHE A 147 -3.18 -7.46 4.03
N ASN A 148 -3.04 -8.74 3.69
CA ASN A 148 -2.98 -9.84 4.65
C ASN A 148 -1.66 -10.59 4.49
N TYR A 149 -0.74 -10.38 5.44
CA TYR A 149 0.52 -11.12 5.49
C TYR A 149 0.55 -11.99 6.75
N ILE A 150 0.11 -13.23 6.58
CA ILE A 150 -0.16 -14.18 7.68
C ILE A 150 1.08 -14.46 8.54
N GLY A 151 2.29 -14.36 7.96
CA GLY A 151 3.54 -14.75 8.60
C GLY A 151 3.89 -16.22 8.37
N GLY A 152 4.87 -16.77 9.09
CA GLY A 152 5.42 -18.12 8.82
C GLY A 152 6.81 -18.10 8.18
N THR A 153 7.32 -16.91 7.88
CA THR A 153 8.75 -16.65 7.66
C THR A 153 9.19 -15.50 8.56
N GLU A 154 10.50 -15.27 8.71
CA GLU A 154 11.04 -14.09 9.40
C GLU A 154 11.14 -12.85 8.50
N PHE A 155 10.70 -12.94 7.25
CA PHE A 155 10.99 -11.96 6.22
C PHE A 155 9.98 -10.83 6.17
N ASN A 156 10.47 -9.60 6.09
CA ASN A 156 9.66 -8.42 5.81
C ASN A 156 9.43 -8.31 4.30
N VAL A 157 8.37 -7.59 3.93
CA VAL A 157 8.00 -7.42 2.52
C VAL A 157 7.59 -5.98 2.24
N ASP A 158 8.19 -5.40 1.21
CA ASP A 158 7.78 -4.12 0.64
C ASP A 158 6.95 -4.38 -0.61
N VAL A 159 5.78 -3.75 -0.72
CA VAL A 159 4.90 -3.87 -1.88
C VAL A 159 5.05 -2.64 -2.77
N PHE A 160 5.23 -2.85 -4.07
CA PHE A 160 5.37 -1.82 -5.10
C PHE A 160 4.31 -1.95 -6.18
N LEU A 161 3.98 -0.83 -6.84
CA LEU A 161 3.10 -0.81 -8.00
C LEU A 161 3.88 -0.68 -9.31
N ASN A 162 3.45 -1.47 -10.31
CA ASN A 162 3.80 -1.42 -11.73
C ASN A 162 5.27 -1.73 -12.08
N ASN A 163 6.24 -1.29 -11.28
CA ASN A 163 7.66 -1.54 -11.50
C ASN A 163 8.48 -1.39 -10.20
N ARG A 164 9.69 -1.95 -10.19
CA ARG A 164 10.60 -1.95 -9.02
C ARG A 164 11.10 -0.56 -8.61
N SER A 165 11.09 0.41 -9.54
CA SER A 165 11.48 1.81 -9.29
C SER A 165 10.30 2.68 -8.86
N GLY A 166 9.10 2.12 -8.77
CA GLY A 166 7.88 2.84 -8.43
C GLY A 166 7.82 3.24 -6.95
N ALA A 167 6.76 3.94 -6.59
CA ALA A 167 6.49 4.23 -5.18
C ALA A 167 6.21 2.92 -4.42
N LYS A 168 6.89 2.75 -3.28
CA LYS A 168 6.57 1.72 -2.30
C LYS A 168 5.20 2.04 -1.71
N LEU A 169 4.26 1.11 -1.78
CA LEU A 169 2.93 1.27 -1.19
C LEU A 169 2.94 1.09 0.31
N VAL A 170 3.55 -0.01 0.76
CA VAL A 170 3.52 -0.44 2.16
C VAL A 170 4.70 -1.35 2.45
N SER A 171 5.16 -1.34 3.69
CA SER A 171 6.06 -2.35 4.25
C SER A 171 5.30 -3.16 5.29
N LEU A 172 5.39 -4.48 5.19
CA LEU A 172 4.67 -5.43 6.04
C LEU A 172 5.67 -6.33 6.78
N LYS A 173 5.34 -6.66 8.02
CA LYS A 173 6.05 -7.62 8.85
C LYS A 173 5.28 -8.93 8.94
N PRO A 174 5.94 -10.08 9.15
CA PRO A 174 5.24 -11.34 9.40
C PRO A 174 4.17 -11.20 10.49
N GLY A 175 2.93 -11.56 10.17
CA GLY A 175 1.78 -11.44 11.08
C GLY A 175 0.98 -10.14 10.94
N ASP A 176 1.36 -9.22 10.05
CA ASP A 176 0.53 -8.06 9.67
C ASP A 176 -0.71 -8.55 8.90
N GLN A 177 -1.75 -8.91 9.64
CA GLN A 177 -3.01 -9.43 9.11
C GLN A 177 -4.12 -8.38 9.21
N TYR A 178 -4.82 -8.13 8.10
CA TYR A 178 -6.04 -7.30 8.00
C TYR A 178 -5.95 -5.81 8.39
N ASP A 179 -4.87 -5.37 9.04
CA ASP A 179 -4.75 -4.02 9.59
C ASP A 179 -4.07 -3.03 8.64
N LYS A 180 -3.47 -3.52 7.54
CA LYS A 180 -2.71 -2.69 6.61
C LYS A 180 -3.56 -2.26 5.42
N ILE A 181 -4.06 -1.04 5.53
CA ILE A 181 -4.98 -0.43 4.58
C ILE A 181 -4.29 0.69 3.81
N VAL A 182 -4.36 0.62 2.48
CA VAL A 182 -3.76 1.60 1.57
C VAL A 182 -4.79 2.12 0.57
N GLY A 183 -4.99 3.44 0.52
CA GLY A 183 -5.79 4.13 -0.47
C GLY A 183 -4.95 4.49 -1.69
N ILE A 184 -5.42 4.11 -2.89
CA ILE A 184 -4.81 4.47 -4.17
C ILE A 184 -5.88 4.81 -5.21
N ASP A 185 -5.50 5.51 -6.28
CA ASP A 185 -6.42 5.85 -7.36
C ASP A 185 -7.00 4.62 -8.08
N TYR A 186 -8.18 4.75 -8.66
CA TYR A 186 -8.72 3.74 -9.58
C TYR A 186 -7.79 3.49 -10.76
N GLY A 187 -7.77 2.25 -11.23
CA GLY A 187 -6.86 1.79 -12.26
C GLY A 187 -6.62 0.29 -12.22
N THR A 188 -5.81 -0.17 -13.18
CA THR A 188 -5.26 -1.53 -13.20
C THR A 188 -3.78 -1.44 -12.87
N TYR A 189 -3.33 -2.25 -11.92
CA TYR A 189 -1.97 -2.22 -11.42
C TYR A 189 -1.36 -3.60 -11.37
N THR A 190 -0.04 -3.67 -11.58
CA THR A 190 0.75 -4.86 -11.26
C THR A 190 1.36 -4.69 -9.87
N LEU A 191 1.37 -5.75 -9.06
CA LEU A 191 1.97 -5.78 -7.74
C LEU A 191 3.31 -6.50 -7.78
N LEU A 192 4.30 -5.92 -7.10
CA LEU A 192 5.63 -6.49 -6.94
C LEU A 192 5.96 -6.56 -5.45
N TYR A 193 6.45 -7.69 -4.98
CA TYR A 193 6.76 -7.94 -3.57
C TYR A 193 8.27 -8.10 -3.39
N ARG A 194 8.92 -7.13 -2.75
CA ARG A 194 10.34 -7.20 -2.40
C ARG A 194 10.52 -7.74 -1.00
N PHE A 195 11.12 -8.91 -0.86
CA PHE A 195 11.39 -9.53 0.42
C PHE A 195 12.78 -9.18 0.94
N TRP A 196 12.87 -8.94 2.23
CA TRP A 196 14.10 -8.54 2.87
C TRP A 196 14.09 -8.92 4.37
N THR A 197 15.29 -9.07 4.93
CA THR A 197 15.49 -9.29 6.36
C THR A 197 16.34 -8.17 6.95
N SER A 198 16.28 -7.95 8.26
CA SER A 198 17.14 -7.00 8.96
C SER A 198 17.36 -7.46 10.39
N ASP A 199 18.61 -7.40 10.85
CA ASP A 199 18.99 -7.72 12.23
C ASP A 199 18.31 -6.81 13.27
N SER A 200 17.81 -5.64 12.83
CA SER A 200 17.13 -4.67 13.68
C SER A 200 15.62 -4.61 13.49
N GLY A 201 15.06 -5.36 12.54
CA GLY A 201 13.63 -5.25 12.16
C GLY A 201 13.25 -3.87 11.59
N THR A 202 14.23 -3.11 11.12
CA THR A 202 14.10 -1.82 10.42
C THR A 202 14.87 -1.84 9.10
N ASP A 203 14.57 -0.94 8.17
CA ASP A 203 15.25 -0.85 6.87
C ASP A 203 16.77 -0.57 7.01
N GLN A 204 17.25 -0.14 8.19
CA GLN A 204 18.68 -0.02 8.46
C GLN A 204 19.33 -1.40 8.62
N GLY A 205 20.28 -1.69 7.73
CA GLY A 205 20.92 -3.01 7.65
C GLY A 205 20.08 -4.06 6.93
N ALA A 206 19.04 -3.64 6.19
CA ALA A 206 18.22 -4.55 5.42
C ALA A 206 19.05 -5.29 4.36
N LYS A 207 18.91 -6.62 4.35
CA LYS A 207 19.43 -7.51 3.32
C LYS A 207 18.27 -7.98 2.45
N GLU A 208 18.30 -7.60 1.18
CA GLU A 208 17.34 -8.06 0.19
C GLU A 208 17.50 -9.57 -0.03
N LEU A 209 16.37 -10.27 -0.12
CA LEU A 209 16.28 -11.69 -0.45
C LEU A 209 15.90 -11.89 -1.91
N GLY A 210 14.96 -11.08 -2.40
CA GLY A 210 14.57 -11.03 -3.79
C GLY A 210 13.16 -10.50 -3.99
N TRP A 211 12.58 -10.79 -5.15
CA TRP A 211 11.30 -10.26 -5.59
C TRP A 211 10.37 -11.36 -6.05
N ILE A 212 9.09 -11.25 -5.70
CA ILE A 212 8.00 -11.99 -6.33
C ILE A 212 7.23 -10.99 -7.19
N GLU A 213 7.25 -11.19 -8.50
CA GLU A 213 6.58 -10.33 -9.50
C GLU A 213 5.50 -11.09 -10.26
N LYS A 214 5.55 -12.43 -10.18
CA LYS A 214 4.63 -13.34 -10.83
C LYS A 214 4.25 -14.48 -9.89
N LEU A 215 3.07 -15.03 -10.09
CA LEU A 215 2.61 -16.27 -9.48
C LEU A 215 2.47 -17.32 -10.58
N ILE A 216 2.73 -18.56 -10.21
CA ILE A 216 2.52 -19.71 -11.09
C ILE A 216 1.05 -20.10 -10.96
N ASP A 217 0.32 -20.15 -12.07
CA ASP A 217 -1.07 -20.60 -12.09
C ASP A 217 -1.19 -22.14 -12.01
N ASP A 218 -2.43 -22.64 -11.96
CA ASP A 218 -2.73 -24.08 -11.88
C ASP A 218 -2.20 -24.87 -13.09
N ASP A 219 -1.95 -24.20 -14.22
CA ASP A 219 -1.41 -24.79 -15.44
C ASP A 219 0.12 -24.71 -15.51
N GLY A 220 0.77 -24.11 -14.50
CA GLY A 220 2.22 -23.98 -14.41
C GLY A 220 2.80 -22.75 -15.11
N GLU A 221 1.96 -21.82 -15.54
CA GLU A 221 2.38 -20.63 -16.28
C GLU A 221 2.57 -19.40 -15.38
N ASP A 222 3.53 -18.57 -15.76
CA ASP A 222 3.95 -17.36 -15.05
C ASP A 222 2.96 -16.21 -15.29
N GLN A 223 2.14 -15.88 -14.29
CA GLN A 223 1.15 -14.80 -14.35
C GLN A 223 1.57 -13.60 -13.51
N ASP A 224 1.47 -12.40 -14.09
CA ASP A 224 1.67 -11.17 -13.33
C ASP A 224 0.57 -10.99 -12.26
N ILE A 225 0.93 -10.39 -11.14
CA ILE A 225 0.01 -10.19 -10.02
C ILE A 225 -0.75 -8.89 -10.23
N TYR A 226 -1.99 -8.96 -10.72
CA TYR A 226 -2.79 -7.78 -11.02
C TYR A 226 -3.82 -7.42 -9.95
N VAL A 227 -4.07 -6.13 -9.79
CA VAL A 227 -5.21 -5.61 -9.05
C VAL A 227 -5.97 -4.57 -9.89
N LEU A 228 -7.30 -4.71 -9.92
CA LEU A 228 -8.22 -3.78 -10.56
C LEU A 228 -9.01 -3.04 -9.48
N LEU A 229 -8.95 -1.72 -9.51
CA LEU A 229 -9.78 -0.83 -8.70
C LEU A 229 -10.62 0.05 -9.61
N ASN A 230 -11.92 0.02 -9.39
CA ASN A 230 -12.90 0.86 -10.08
C ASN A 230 -14.17 0.94 -9.24
N ASP A 231 -15.22 1.59 -9.75
CA ASP A 231 -16.48 1.76 -9.02
C ASP A 231 -17.15 0.43 -8.63
N ALA A 232 -16.96 -0.64 -9.42
CA ALA A 232 -17.46 -1.98 -9.09
C ALA A 232 -16.52 -2.77 -8.15
N ASN A 233 -15.26 -2.35 -8.04
CA ASN A 233 -14.20 -3.01 -7.26
C ASN A 233 -13.47 -1.97 -6.41
N GLN A 234 -14.22 -1.27 -5.55
CA GLN A 234 -13.67 -0.16 -4.77
C GLN A 234 -12.67 -0.64 -3.71
N ASP A 235 -12.85 -1.87 -3.23
CA ASP A 235 -12.02 -2.51 -2.19
C ASP A 235 -11.47 -3.86 -2.69
N ARG A 236 -10.20 -4.14 -2.39
CA ARG A 236 -9.56 -5.43 -2.65
C ARG A 236 -8.75 -5.90 -1.46
N MET A 237 -8.99 -7.14 -1.04
CA MET A 237 -8.12 -7.85 -0.10
C MET A 237 -7.04 -8.59 -0.87
N LEU A 238 -5.79 -8.43 -0.46
CA LEU A 238 -4.62 -9.01 -1.10
C LEU A 238 -3.91 -9.91 -0.11
N GLN A 239 -3.84 -11.19 -0.44
CA GLN A 239 -2.95 -12.13 0.24
C GLN A 239 -1.52 -11.85 -0.23
N VAL A 240 -0.62 -11.65 0.72
CA VAL A 240 0.80 -11.46 0.41
C VAL A 240 1.44 -12.84 0.32
N PRO A 241 2.14 -13.16 -0.78
CA PRO A 241 2.80 -14.46 -0.92
C PRO A 241 3.91 -14.59 0.11
N HIS A 242 4.32 -15.82 0.40
CA HIS A 242 5.48 -16.07 1.25
C HIS A 242 6.74 -16.14 0.39
N TRP A 243 7.84 -15.60 0.91
CA TRP A 243 9.15 -15.87 0.33
C TRP A 243 9.58 -17.27 0.73
N PHE A 244 9.21 -18.22 -0.11
CA PHE A 244 9.79 -19.53 -0.09
C PHE A 244 11.08 -19.48 -0.92
N ASN A 245 12.07 -20.29 -0.55
CA ASN A 245 13.30 -20.48 -1.33
C ASN A 245 13.03 -21.26 -2.65
N VAL A 246 11.88 -21.02 -3.29
CA VAL A 246 11.53 -21.56 -4.60
C VAL A 246 11.99 -20.53 -5.61
N ASP A 247 13.07 -20.87 -6.29
CA ASP A 247 13.26 -20.42 -7.66
C ASP A 247 11.94 -20.74 -8.41
N PRO A 248 11.26 -19.78 -9.05
CA PRO A 248 10.05 -20.06 -9.83
C PRO A 248 10.31 -21.01 -11.00
N ASN A 249 11.59 -21.16 -11.42
CA ASN A 249 12.04 -22.19 -12.35
C ASN A 249 12.54 -23.47 -11.64
N ALA A 250 12.41 -23.57 -10.32
CA ALA A 250 12.74 -24.78 -9.62
C ALA A 250 11.82 -25.87 -10.13
N GLU A 251 12.44 -26.88 -10.73
CA GLU A 251 11.82 -28.16 -11.00
C GLU A 251 11.05 -28.62 -9.74
N LYS A 252 9.84 -29.14 -9.91
CA LYS A 252 8.95 -29.58 -8.83
C LYS A 252 8.71 -31.07 -8.96
N GLY A 253 8.58 -31.75 -7.83
CA GLY A 253 8.11 -33.13 -7.82
C GLY A 253 7.21 -33.40 -6.62
N GLU A 254 6.54 -34.54 -6.67
CA GLU A 254 5.58 -34.95 -5.66
C GLU A 254 6.11 -36.10 -4.81
N ILE A 255 5.76 -36.09 -3.52
CA ILE A 255 5.87 -37.26 -2.66
C ILE A 255 4.51 -37.54 -2.02
N GLN A 256 3.95 -38.71 -2.30
CA GLN A 256 2.80 -39.24 -1.56
C GLN A 256 3.31 -40.06 -0.38
N ILE A 257 2.92 -39.64 0.82
CA ILE A 257 3.29 -40.33 2.05
C ILE A 257 2.05 -40.99 2.61
N LYS A 258 2.13 -42.30 2.85
CA LYS A 258 1.05 -43.09 3.45
C LYS A 258 1.45 -43.55 4.84
N ASN A 259 0.57 -43.32 5.81
CA ASN A 259 0.75 -43.78 7.17
C ASN A 259 -0.04 -45.08 7.38
N ASN A 260 0.62 -46.23 7.31
CA ASN A 260 -0.03 -47.53 7.53
C ASN A 260 -0.21 -47.85 9.03
N ASN A 261 0.29 -46.99 9.92
CA ASN A 261 0.09 -47.14 11.35
C ASN A 261 -1.29 -46.66 11.80
N SER A 262 -1.76 -47.17 12.95
CA SER A 262 -3.05 -46.79 13.54
C SER A 262 -3.03 -45.46 14.30
N TYR A 263 -1.91 -44.73 14.29
CA TYR A 263 -1.69 -43.52 15.07
C TYR A 263 -1.11 -42.42 14.18
N PRO A 264 -1.32 -41.12 14.51
CA PRO A 264 -0.80 -40.03 13.71
C PRO A 264 0.72 -39.92 13.79
N VAL A 265 1.32 -39.46 12.69
CA VAL A 265 2.77 -39.30 12.53
C VAL A 265 3.09 -37.87 12.06
N VAL A 266 4.23 -37.34 12.49
CA VAL A 266 4.78 -36.05 12.03
C VAL A 266 5.89 -36.34 11.04
N ILE A 267 5.81 -35.71 9.87
CA ILE A 267 6.74 -35.88 8.75
C ILE A 267 7.77 -34.76 8.76
N TYR A 268 9.03 -35.17 8.62
CA TYR A 268 10.18 -34.28 8.50
C TYR A 268 10.88 -34.48 7.17
N LEU A 269 11.32 -33.37 6.57
CA LEU A 269 12.18 -33.29 5.41
C LEU A 269 13.46 -32.53 5.80
N ASN A 270 14.63 -33.15 5.65
CA ASN A 270 15.94 -32.56 5.99
C ASN A 270 16.02 -31.99 7.42
N ASN A 271 15.39 -32.68 8.38
CA ASN A 271 15.29 -32.31 9.80
C ASN A 271 14.37 -31.12 10.14
N LYS A 272 13.61 -30.60 9.17
CA LYS A 272 12.51 -29.66 9.43
C LYS A 272 11.18 -30.35 9.21
N GLN A 273 10.09 -29.84 9.79
CA GLN A 273 8.78 -30.38 9.46
C GLN A 273 8.50 -30.12 7.97
N ILE A 274 7.87 -31.08 7.28
CA ILE A 274 7.65 -30.97 5.83
C ILE A 274 6.83 -29.74 5.44
N GLU A 275 5.99 -29.22 6.36
CA GLU A 275 5.23 -27.98 6.16
C GLU A 275 6.09 -26.72 6.00
N GLU A 276 7.37 -26.77 6.40
CA GLU A 276 8.36 -25.70 6.22
C GLU A 276 9.11 -25.79 4.89
N GLU A 277 9.07 -26.95 4.23
CA GLU A 277 9.87 -27.26 3.02
C GLU A 277 9.00 -27.57 1.80
N MET A 278 7.68 -27.72 1.99
CA MET A 278 6.72 -27.94 0.91
C MET A 278 6.41 -26.66 0.14
N ILE A 279 6.06 -26.82 -1.13
CA ILE A 279 5.58 -25.75 -2.00
C ILE A 279 4.05 -25.75 -1.90
N TYR A 280 3.47 -24.72 -1.27
CA TYR A 280 2.03 -24.59 -1.06
C TYR A 280 1.63 -23.12 -0.88
N ASP A 281 0.53 -22.70 -1.52
CA ASP A 281 0.06 -21.30 -1.53
C ASP A 281 -1.00 -21.00 -0.44
N GLY A 282 -1.03 -21.81 0.62
CA GLY A 282 -2.01 -21.69 1.71
C GLY A 282 -1.41 -21.83 3.10
N VAL A 283 -2.26 -21.88 4.11
CA VAL A 283 -1.84 -22.10 5.50
C VAL A 283 -1.28 -23.51 5.64
N THR A 284 0.00 -23.63 6.02
CA THR A 284 0.70 -24.91 6.14
C THR A 284 0.66 -25.52 7.54
N GLN A 285 0.11 -24.81 8.53
CA GLN A 285 0.11 -25.26 9.92
C GLN A 285 -0.57 -26.63 10.09
N GLY A 286 0.20 -27.60 10.59
CA GLY A 286 -0.27 -28.97 10.84
C GLY A 286 -0.29 -29.87 9.61
N MET A 287 0.12 -29.38 8.44
CA MET A 287 0.26 -30.20 7.22
C MET A 287 1.38 -31.22 7.34
N SER A 288 2.29 -31.07 8.31
CA SER A 288 3.28 -32.10 8.63
C SER A 288 2.71 -33.35 9.30
N THR A 289 1.45 -33.31 9.76
CA THR A 289 0.84 -34.45 10.46
C THR A 289 -0.06 -35.27 9.54
N ILE A 290 0.22 -36.57 9.42
CA ILE A 290 -0.63 -37.53 8.73
C ILE A 290 -1.33 -38.41 9.77
N ILE A 291 -2.67 -38.43 9.74
CA ILE A 291 -3.47 -39.27 10.65
C ILE A 291 -3.22 -40.76 10.41
N GLY A 292 -3.58 -41.61 11.37
CA GLY A 292 -3.47 -43.07 11.21
C GLY A 292 -4.28 -43.57 10.02
N TYR A 293 -3.70 -44.47 9.21
CA TYR A 293 -4.26 -44.93 7.92
C TYR A 293 -4.56 -43.81 6.91
N GLY A 294 -3.98 -42.62 7.10
CA GLY A 294 -4.10 -41.49 6.21
C GLY A 294 -2.98 -41.44 5.17
N GLU A 295 -3.19 -40.61 4.15
CA GLU A 295 -2.16 -40.28 3.16
C GLU A 295 -2.24 -38.80 2.78
N TYR A 296 -1.11 -38.24 2.34
CA TYR A 296 -1.04 -36.89 1.81
C TYR A 296 0.02 -36.80 0.70
N THR A 297 -0.24 -35.99 -0.32
CA THR A 297 0.73 -35.70 -1.38
C THR A 297 1.30 -34.30 -1.18
N TYR A 298 2.61 -34.20 -1.01
CA TYR A 298 3.33 -32.94 -0.89
C TYR A 298 4.02 -32.60 -2.20
N THR A 299 3.95 -31.33 -2.59
CA THR A 299 4.81 -30.79 -3.65
C THR A 299 6.08 -30.25 -3.00
N VAL A 300 7.25 -30.66 -3.50
CA VAL A 300 8.56 -30.19 -3.01
C VAL A 300 9.46 -29.85 -4.18
N LYS A 301 10.49 -29.04 -3.94
CA LYS A 301 11.52 -28.73 -4.95
C LYS A 301 12.18 -30.01 -5.43
N ALA A 302 12.17 -30.32 -6.71
CA ALA A 302 12.89 -31.45 -7.27
C ALA A 302 14.41 -31.22 -7.26
N ASP A 303 15.15 -32.32 -7.15
CA ASP A 303 16.59 -32.38 -7.33
C ASP A 303 16.95 -33.78 -7.83
N SER A 304 17.42 -33.88 -9.07
CA SER A 304 17.79 -35.16 -9.71
C SER A 304 19.14 -35.72 -9.22
N THR A 305 19.87 -34.96 -8.41
CA THR A 305 21.24 -35.26 -7.98
C THR A 305 21.39 -35.46 -6.48
N VAL A 306 20.50 -34.87 -5.68
CA VAL A 306 20.55 -34.92 -4.22
C VAL A 306 19.33 -35.65 -3.69
N ALA A 307 19.57 -36.73 -2.95
CA ALA A 307 18.52 -37.42 -2.22
C ALA A 307 18.04 -36.55 -1.05
N LYS A 308 16.73 -36.45 -0.91
CA LYS A 308 16.05 -35.76 0.18
C LYS A 308 15.80 -36.73 1.31
N HIS A 309 16.13 -36.31 2.52
CA HIS A 309 16.04 -37.14 3.69
C HIS A 309 14.69 -36.97 4.39
N PHE A 310 13.88 -38.02 4.40
CA PHE A 310 12.58 -38.04 5.07
C PHE A 310 12.65 -38.89 6.34
N HIS A 311 12.01 -38.42 7.40
CA HIS A 311 11.74 -39.28 8.55
C HIS A 311 10.40 -38.93 9.20
N ALA A 312 9.83 -39.92 9.87
CA ALA A 312 8.57 -39.81 10.58
C ALA A 312 8.79 -40.04 12.07
N THR A 313 8.07 -39.30 12.90
CA THR A 313 7.98 -39.54 14.35
C THR A 313 6.52 -39.72 14.74
N LYS A 314 6.27 -40.47 15.81
CA LYS A 314 4.93 -40.52 16.40
C LYS A 314 4.63 -39.19 17.09
N VAL A 315 3.41 -38.67 16.91
CA VAL A 315 2.99 -37.41 17.57
C VAL A 315 3.23 -37.51 19.09
N ASN A 316 3.84 -36.47 19.67
CA ASN A 316 4.22 -36.38 21.10
C ASN A 316 5.27 -37.40 21.57
N GLN A 317 6.07 -37.97 20.68
CA GLN A 317 7.17 -38.86 21.05
C GLN A 317 8.51 -38.41 20.44
N THR A 318 9.58 -38.67 21.18
CA THR A 318 10.95 -38.48 20.69
C THR A 318 11.47 -39.80 20.16
N GLY A 319 11.56 -39.94 18.84
CA GLY A 319 12.07 -41.14 18.17
C GLY A 319 11.58 -41.26 16.73
N LYS A 320 12.48 -41.61 15.82
CA LYS A 320 12.15 -41.92 14.42
C LYS A 320 11.48 -43.30 14.38
N ILE A 321 10.33 -43.39 13.72
CA ILE A 321 9.61 -44.65 13.49
C ILE A 321 9.84 -45.18 12.07
N ALA A 322 10.14 -44.28 11.13
CA ALA A 322 10.53 -44.59 9.77
C ALA A 322 11.45 -43.49 9.24
N GLU A 323 12.31 -43.86 8.29
CA GLU A 323 13.29 -42.97 7.68
C GLU A 323 13.67 -43.51 6.31
N GLU A 324 13.68 -42.65 5.29
CA GLU A 324 14.03 -43.03 3.93
C GLU A 324 14.53 -41.82 3.13
N ASP A 325 15.40 -42.08 2.16
CA ASP A 325 15.97 -41.06 1.27
C ASP A 325 15.37 -41.20 -0.13
N PHE A 326 14.84 -40.11 -0.68
CA PHE A 326 14.23 -40.11 -2.01
C PHE A 326 14.91 -39.09 -2.95
N ILE A 327 15.22 -39.52 -4.16
CA ILE A 327 15.52 -38.59 -5.27
C ILE A 327 14.18 -38.25 -5.92
N ILE A 328 13.75 -37.00 -5.77
CA ILE A 328 12.49 -36.49 -6.34
C ILE A 328 12.87 -35.66 -7.57
N LYS A 329 12.56 -36.17 -8.77
CA LYS A 329 12.84 -35.46 -10.03
C LYS A 329 11.66 -34.59 -10.46
N ASN A 330 11.91 -33.73 -11.46
CA ASN A 330 10.85 -32.89 -12.04
C ASN A 330 9.70 -33.74 -12.56
N ASP A 331 8.47 -33.33 -12.23
CA ASP A 331 7.21 -33.98 -12.62
C ASP A 331 7.13 -35.47 -12.23
N GLU A 332 7.98 -35.92 -11.30
CA GLU A 332 7.96 -37.29 -10.77
C GLU A 332 7.17 -37.34 -9.47
N LYS A 333 6.38 -38.40 -9.31
CA LYS A 333 5.70 -38.73 -8.07
C LYS A 333 6.34 -39.95 -7.43
N VAL A 334 6.85 -39.77 -6.21
CA VAL A 334 7.39 -40.85 -5.39
C VAL A 334 6.37 -41.23 -4.31
N VAL A 335 6.36 -42.50 -3.90
CA VAL A 335 5.47 -42.99 -2.84
C VAL A 335 6.32 -43.53 -1.70
N TRP A 336 6.03 -43.08 -0.48
CA TRP A 336 6.63 -43.59 0.75
C TRP A 336 5.54 -44.18 1.65
N GLU A 337 5.73 -45.42 2.10
CA GLU A 337 4.81 -46.10 2.99
C GLU A 337 5.47 -46.32 4.36
N ILE A 338 4.86 -45.77 5.41
CA ILE A 338 5.35 -45.85 6.79
C ILE A 338 4.65 -47.04 7.45
N GLU A 339 5.40 -48.13 7.65
CA GLU A 339 4.93 -49.37 8.30
C GLU A 339 4.86 -49.31 9.83
#